data_AF-A0A932XAS9-F1
#
_entry.id   AF-A0A932XAS9-F1
#
_cell.length_a   1.000
_cell.length_b   1.000
_cell.length_c   1.000
_cell.angle_alpha   90.00
_cell.angle_beta   90.00
_cell.angle_gamma   90.00
#
_symmetry.space_group_name_H-M   'P 1'
#
loop_
_entity.id
_entity.type
_entity.pdbx_description
1 polymer ?
#
loop_
_entity_poly.entity_id
_entity_poly.type
_entity_poly.pdbx_seq_one_letter_code
_entity_poly.pdbx_strand_id
1 'polypeptide(L)' 'IQDQTRVSPTYHVTKSEGPDHAKTFWVEVKARGEILGNGMGKSKQEAESAAAANALAAMGKT' A
#
# COMPACT_ATOMS: atom_id res chain seq x y z
N ILE A 1 -14.75 -24.76 -8.93
CA ILE A 1 -15.58 -23.57 -8.59
C ILE A 1 -14.62 -22.49 -8.15
N GLN A 2 -14.31 -21.55 -9.05
CA GLN A 2 -13.27 -20.54 -8.85
C GLN A 2 -13.77 -19.42 -7.92
N ASP A 3 -12.89 -19.04 -7.02
CA ASP A 3 -13.07 -18.27 -5.81
C ASP A 3 -13.71 -16.87 -6.04
N GLN A 4 -14.66 -16.53 -5.18
CA GLN A 4 -15.55 -15.39 -5.29
C GLN A 4 -14.79 -14.06 -5.22
N THR A 5 -14.79 -13.26 -6.29
CA THR A 5 -14.49 -11.81 -6.25
C THR A 5 -13.20 -11.37 -5.55
N ARG A 6 -12.10 -12.14 -5.66
CA ARG A 6 -10.78 -11.69 -5.19
C ARG A 6 -10.26 -10.55 -6.05
N VAL A 7 -10.65 -9.33 -5.69
CA VAL A 7 -10.01 -8.14 -6.24
C VAL A 7 -8.67 -8.02 -5.54
N SER A 8 -7.62 -8.45 -6.24
CA SER A 8 -6.26 -8.38 -5.72
C SER A 8 -5.87 -6.92 -5.46
N PRO A 9 -5.44 -6.58 -4.24
CA PRO A 9 -4.88 -5.26 -3.97
C PRO A 9 -3.61 -5.07 -4.81
N THR A 10 -3.50 -3.92 -5.46
CA THR A 10 -2.35 -3.51 -6.26
C THR A 10 -1.57 -2.44 -5.51
N TYR A 11 -0.24 -2.59 -5.46
CA TYR A 11 0.65 -1.67 -4.77
C TYR A 11 1.36 -0.79 -5.80
N HIS A 12 1.36 0.52 -5.57
CA HIS A 12 2.00 1.46 -6.48
C HIS A 12 2.88 2.44 -5.70
N VAL A 13 4.14 2.57 -6.09
CA VAL A 13 5.04 3.60 -5.53
C VAL A 13 4.67 4.93 -6.18
N THR A 14 4.10 5.84 -5.40
CA THR A 14 3.66 7.17 -5.89
C THR A 14 4.77 8.19 -5.83
N LYS A 15 5.67 8.05 -4.85
CA LYS A 15 6.75 9.00 -4.64
C LYS A 15 7.97 8.29 -4.07
N SER A 16 9.15 8.79 -4.42
CA SER A 16 10.39 8.47 -3.74
C SER A 16 11.25 9.72 -3.67
N GLU A 17 11.67 10.10 -2.47
CA GLU A 17 12.36 11.37 -2.22
C GLU A 17 13.36 11.20 -1.08
N GLY A 18 14.45 11.96 -1.13
CA GLY A 18 15.47 11.96 -0.09
C GLY A 18 16.83 11.42 -0.56
N PRO A 19 17.89 11.73 0.21
CA PRO A 19 19.27 11.34 -0.09
C PRO A 19 19.42 9.82 -0.01
N ASP A 20 20.45 9.25 -0.63
CA ASP A 20 20.64 7.78 -0.73
C ASP A 20 20.54 7.03 0.60
N HIS A 21 20.95 7.66 1.70
CA HIS A 21 20.92 7.10 3.07
C HIS A 21 19.64 7.42 3.86
N ALA A 22 18.73 8.23 3.32
CA ALA A 22 17.44 8.56 3.94
C ALA A 22 16.32 8.70 2.89
N LYS A 23 16.32 7.80 1.91
CA LYS A 23 15.30 7.79 0.86
C LYS A 23 13.99 7.30 1.46
N THR A 24 12.94 8.10 1.32
CA THR A 24 11.59 7.75 1.71
C THR A 24 10.82 7.35 0.45
N PHE A 25 10.07 6.26 0.54
CA PHE A 25 9.18 5.76 -0.48
C PHE A 25 7.75 5.88 0.01
N TRP A 26 6.86 6.31 -0.87
CA TRP A 26 5.43 6.34 -0.62
C TRP A 26 4.78 5.32 -1.54
N VAL A 27 3.96 4.47 -0.95
CA VAL A 27 3.22 3.42 -1.63
C VAL A 27 1.75 3.57 -1.32
N GLU A 28 0.91 3.40 -2.33
CA GLU A 28 -0.54 3.30 -2.16
C GLU A 28 -0.99 1.89 -2.55
N VAL A 29 -1.99 1.38 -1.84
CA VAL A 29 -2.66 0.13 -2.16
C VAL A 29 -4.05 0.42 -2.68
N LYS A 30 -4.32 -0.07 -3.88
CA LYS A 30 -5.57 0.13 -4.63
C LYS A 30 -6.26 -1.20 -4.86
N ALA A 31 -7.55 -1.28 -4.57
CA ALA A 31 -8.39 -2.40 -4.96
C ALA A 31 -9.74 -1.87 -5.42
N ARG A 32 -10.36 -2.53 -6.41
CA ARG A 32 -11.67 -2.12 -6.96
C ARG A 32 -11.71 -0.69 -7.53
N GLY A 33 -10.55 -0.13 -7.89
CA GLY A 33 -10.43 1.26 -8.34
C GLY A 33 -10.38 2.28 -7.21
N GLU A 34 -10.44 1.84 -5.95
CA GLU A 34 -10.37 2.68 -4.76
C GLU A 34 -9.04 2.51 -4.05
N ILE A 35 -8.54 3.60 -3.47
CA ILE A 35 -7.36 3.54 -2.60
C ILE A 35 -7.82 3.01 -1.25
N LEU A 36 -7.40 1.79 -0.93
CA LEU A 36 -7.70 1.18 0.37
C LEU A 36 -6.79 1.72 1.47
N GLY A 37 -5.56 2.09 1.11
CA GLY A 37 -4.58 2.59 2.06
C GLY A 37 -3.35 3.17 1.39
N ASN A 38 -2.59 3.93 2.15
CA ASN A 38 -1.30 4.47 1.75
C ASN A 38 -0.28 4.22 2.86
N GLY A 39 0.98 4.20 2.50
CA GLY A 39 2.07 3.86 3.40
C GLY A 39 3.34 4.54 2.94
N MET A 40 4.24 4.73 3.89
CA MET A 40 5.55 5.31 3.61
C MET A 40 6.61 4.65 4.47
N GLY A 41 7.82 4.56 3.95
CA GLY A 41 8.93 3.88 4.60
C GLY A 41 10.27 4.23 3.97
N LYS A 42 11.36 3.80 4.59
CA LYS A 42 12.72 4.02 4.09
C LYS A 42 13.08 3.11 2.93
N SER A 43 12.22 2.13 2.65
CA SER A 43 12.35 1.16 1.57
C SER A 43 10.97 0.85 0.98
N LYS A 44 10.95 0.34 -0.26
CA LYS A 44 9.71 -0.07 -0.95
C LYS A 44 8.89 -1.05 -0.12
N GLN A 45 9.53 -2.11 0.41
CA GLN A 45 8.87 -3.13 1.23
C GLN A 45 8.24 -2.57 2.51
N GLU A 46 8.91 -1.60 3.14
CA GLU A 46 8.43 -0.97 4.38
C GLU A 46 7.22 -0.08 4.08
N ALA A 47 7.27 0.68 2.97
CA ALA A 47 6.13 1.46 2.48
C ALA A 47 4.95 0.57 2.05
N GLU A 48 5.21 -0.56 1.39
CA GLU A 48 4.20 -1.56 1.00
C GLU A 48 3.52 -2.17 2.24
N SER A 49 4.30 -2.57 3.24
CA SER A 49 3.78 -3.12 4.50
C SER A 49 2.95 -2.08 5.25
N ALA A 50 3.40 -0.82 5.30
CA ALA A 50 2.64 0.27 5.90
C ALA A 50 1.31 0.51 5.15
N ALA A 51 1.32 0.48 3.81
CA ALA A 51 0.11 0.65 3.00
C ALA A 51 -0.89 -0.49 3.23
N ALA A 52 -0.41 -1.74 3.30
CA ALA A 52 -1.22 -2.91 3.60
C ALA A 52 -1.82 -2.84 5.02
N ALA A 53 -1.02 -2.45 6.01
CA ALA A 53 -1.49 -2.29 7.39
C ALA A 53 -2.58 -1.22 7.50
N ASN A 54 -2.39 -0.07 6.83
CA ASN A 54 -3.40 0.98 6.79
C ASN A 54 -4.67 0.56 6.06
N ALA A 55 -4.55 -0.20 4.96
CA ALA A 55 -5.71 -0.76 4.27
C ALA A 55 -6.48 -1.78 5.11
N LEU A 56 -5.77 -2.67 5.80
CA LEU A 56 -6.40 -3.62 6.72
C LEU A 56 -7.09 -2.90 7.89
N ALA A 57 -6.47 -1.86 8.44
CA ALA A 57 -7.07 -1.03 9.48
C ALA A 57 -8.32 -0.28 8.99
N ALA A 58 -8.31 0.21 7.74
CA ALA A 58 -9.46 0.84 7.11
C ALA A 58 -10.59 -0.16 6.84
N MET A 59 -10.26 -1.39 6.43
CA MET A 59 -11.22 -2.48 6.19
C MET A 59 -11.80 -3.08 7.48
N GLY A 60 -11.06 -3.03 8.59
CA GLY A 60 -11.47 -3.57 9.90
C GLY A 60 -12.32 -2.61 10.76
N LYS A 61 -12.56 -1.37 10.30
CA LYS A 61 -13.52 -0.44 10.92
C LYS A 61 -14.92 -0.69 10.35
N THR A 62 -15.59 -1.69 10.87
CA THR A 62 -17.05 -1.93 10.74
C THR A 62 -17.52 -2.62 12.00
#